data_AF-A0A821NSG3-F1
#
_entry.id   AF-A0A821NSG3-F1
#
_cell.length_a   1.000
_cell.length_b   1.000
_cell.length_c   1.000
_cell.angle_alpha   90.00
_cell.angle_beta   90.00
_cell.angle_gamma   90.00
#
_symmetry.space_group_name_H-M   'P 1'
#
loop_
_entity.id
_entity.type
_entity.pdbx_description
1 polymer ?
#
loop_
_entity_poly.entity_id
_entity_poly.type
_entity_poly.pdbx_seq_one_letter_code
_entity_poly.pdbx_strand_id
1 'polypeptide(L)' 'MLTFLATCEQEFKADCTSNMFLAMERFAPSKRWHVDQMIKVLTT' A
#
# COMPACT_ATOMS: atom_id res chain seq x y z
N MET A 1 9.80 2.60 -1.11
CA MET A 1 8.40 3.02 -1.34
C MET A 1 7.64 3.23 -0.03
N LEU A 2 7.71 2.33 0.96
CA LEU A 2 7.08 2.55 2.27
C LEU A 2 7.60 3.80 3.02
N THR A 3 8.88 4.14 2.85
CA THR A 3 9.47 5.38 3.37
C THR A 3 8.84 6.65 2.81
N PHE A 4 8.30 6.61 1.58
CA PHE A 4 7.60 7.77 0.99
C PHE A 4 6.23 7.97 1.64
N LEU A 5 5.51 6.88 1.94
CA LEU A 5 4.25 6.90 2.69
C LEU A 5 4.43 7.38 4.13
N ALA A 6 5.60 7.13 4.75
CA ALA A 6 5.90 7.61 6.10
C ALA A 6 6.08 9.14 6.17
N THR A 7 6.62 9.77 5.12
CA THR A 7 6.82 11.22 5.03
C THR A 7 5.67 11.98 4.37
N CYS A 8 4.71 11.29 3.75
CA CYS A 8 3.58 11.92 3.06
C CYS A 8 2.47 12.32 4.03
N GLU A 9 1.88 13.51 3.85
CA GLU A 9 0.73 13.96 4.62
C GLU A 9 -0.47 13.02 4.42
N GLN A 10 -1.27 12.86 5.47
CA GLN A 10 -2.37 11.88 5.55
C GLN A 10 -3.39 12.01 4.41
N GLU A 11 -3.55 13.21 3.85
CA GLU A 11 -4.43 13.49 2.72
C GLU A 11 -3.94 12.85 1.41
N PHE A 12 -2.63 12.87 1.14
CA PHE A 12 -2.02 12.24 -0.03
C PHE A 12 -1.75 10.74 0.16
N LYS A 13 -1.74 10.25 1.40
CA LYS A 13 -1.61 8.82 1.68
C LYS A 13 -2.75 8.03 1.04
N ALA A 14 -3.98 8.54 1.01
CA ALA A 14 -5.12 7.84 0.41
C ALA A 14 -4.89 7.57 -1.10
N ASP A 15 -4.47 8.57 -1.87
CA ASP A 15 -4.20 8.42 -3.30
C ASP A 15 -2.97 7.54 -3.59
N CYS A 16 -1.91 7.69 -2.79
CA CYS A 16 -0.72 6.85 -2.92
C CYS A 16 -1.00 5.39 -2.59
N THR A 17 -1.75 5.15 -1.51
CA THR A 17 -2.13 3.78 -1.11
C THR A 17 -3.09 3.16 -2.12
N SER A 18 -4.04 3.92 -2.69
CA SER A 18 -4.93 3.46 -3.77
C SER A 18 -4.15 2.93 -4.98
N ASN A 19 -3.18 3.70 -5.48
CA ASN A 19 -2.32 3.26 -6.58
C ASN A 19 -1.45 2.04 -6.21
N MET A 20 -0.98 1.97 -4.96
CA MET A 20 -0.26 0.82 -4.46
C MET A 20 -1.15 -0.43 -4.39
N PHE A 21 -2.40 -0.30 -3.93
CA PHE A 21 -3.37 -1.41 -3.92
C PHE A 21 -3.64 -1.92 -5.32
N LEU A 22 -3.85 -1.04 -6.29
CA LEU A 22 -4.05 -1.41 -7.70
C LEU A 22 -2.82 -2.15 -8.27
N ALA A 23 -1.62 -1.68 -7.97
CA ALA A 23 -0.40 -2.38 -8.36
C ALA A 23 -0.29 -3.74 -7.67
N MET A 24 -0.57 -3.82 -6.37
CA MET A 24 -0.49 -5.07 -5.64
C MET A 24 -1.57 -6.07 -6.03
N GLU A 25 -2.74 -5.64 -6.47
CA GLU A 25 -3.74 -6.53 -7.06
C GLU A 25 -3.20 -7.20 -8.32
N ARG A 26 -2.50 -6.43 -9.16
CA ARG A 26 -1.94 -6.90 -10.42
C ARG A 26 -0.66 -7.73 -10.28
N PHE A 27 0.16 -7.43 -9.27
CA PHE A 27 1.47 -8.05 -9.04
C PHE A 27 1.50 -9.04 -7.87
N ALA A 28 0.39 -9.23 -7.13
CA ALA A 28 0.37 -10.14 -5.99
C ALA A 28 0.55 -11.61 -6.44
N PRO A 29 1.60 -12.30 -5.96
CA PRO A 29 1.80 -13.71 -6.27
C PRO A 29 0.82 -14.63 -5.53
N SER A 30 0.18 -14.14 -4.46
CA SER A 30 -0.84 -14.89 -3.71
C SER A 30 -1.78 -13.95 -2.95
N LYS A 31 -2.99 -14.42 -2.65
CA LYS A 31 -3.99 -13.66 -1.86
C LYS A 31 -3.49 -13.32 -0.45
N ARG A 32 -2.68 -14.20 0.15
CA ARG A 32 -2.09 -13.97 1.48
C ARG A 32 -1.04 -12.86 1.45
N TRP A 33 -0.23 -12.81 0.39
CA TRP A 33 0.73 -11.71 0.19
C TRP A 33 0.01 -10.38 -0.01
N HIS A 34 -1.07 -10.37 -0.80
CA HIS A 34 -1.88 -9.18 -1.01
C HIS A 34 -2.35 -8.59 0.34
N VAL A 35 -3.05 -9.39 1.16
CA VAL A 35 -3.57 -8.94 2.47
C VAL A 35 -2.46 -8.50 3.43
N ASP A 36 -1.36 -9.23 3.50
CA ASP A 36 -0.22 -8.88 4.37
C ASP A 36 0.38 -7.51 4.01
N GLN A 37 0.51 -7.23 2.71
CA GLN A 37 1.01 -5.94 2.25
C GLN A 37 -0.02 -4.82 2.45
N MET A 38 -1.32 -5.09 2.29
CA MET A 38 -2.36 -4.11 2.62
C MET A 38 -2.30 -3.67 4.08
N ILE A 39 -2.18 -4.63 5.00
CA ILE A 39 -2.10 -4.37 6.44
C ILE A 39 -0.84 -3.57 6.77
N LYS A 40 0.31 -3.91 6.17
CA LYS A 40 1.57 -3.17 6.35
C LYS A 40 1.45 -1.70 5.92
N VAL A 41 0.74 -1.43 4.84
CA VAL A 41 0.51 -0.08 4.32
C VAL A 41 -0.45 0.72 5.22
N LEU A 42 -1.44 0.06 5.83
CA LEU A 42 -2.40 0.70 6.75
C LEU A 42 -1.86 0.91 8.17
N THR A 43 -0.88 0.09 8.59
CA THR A 43 -0.31 0.11 9.94
C THR A 43 0.93 1.01 10.04
N THR A 44 1.43 1.53 8.92
CA THR A 44 2.57 2.48 8.84
C THR A 44 2.06 3.91 8.71
#